data_AF-A0A524PAQ7-F1
#
_entry.id   AF-A0A524PAQ7-F1
#
_cell.length_a   1.000
_cell.length_b   1.000
_cell.length_c   1.000
_cell.angle_alpha   90.00
_cell.angle_beta   90.00
_cell.angle_gamma   90.00
#
_symmetry.space_group_name_H-M   'P 1'
#
loop_
_entity.id
_entity.type
_entity.pdbx_description
1 polymer ?
#
loop_
_entity_poly.entity_id
_entity_poly.type
_entity_poly.pdbx_seq_one_letter_code
_entity_poly.pdbx_strand_id
1 'polypeptide(L)'
;AQMHPVAFYLDLWHGTCRGGRYDDPLPEPTPEVLFTFRTNMANILKIFTGELDPIQAMLTRRLRVEGNMGYLLRNVPTVLDFIRCCRLVAMDPL
;
A
#
# COMPACT_ATOMS: atom_id res chain seq x y z
N ALA A 1 -7.83 12.54 20.75
CA ALA A 1 -8.58 11.64 19.85
C ALA A 1 -7.87 10.29 19.85
N GLN A 2 -8.59 9.18 19.99
CA GLN A 2 -7.98 7.85 19.83
C GLN A 2 -7.68 7.65 18.34
N MET A 3 -6.41 7.42 17.99
CA MET A 3 -6.02 7.07 16.62
C MET A 3 -6.29 5.58 16.41
N HIS A 4 -7.12 5.27 15.42
CA HIS A 4 -7.38 3.92 14.99
C HIS A 4 -6.66 3.69 13.64
N PRO A 5 -6.22 2.46 13.33
CA PRO A 5 -5.69 2.16 12.02
C PRO A 5 -6.80 2.33 10.96
N VAL A 6 -6.44 2.88 9.82
CA VAL A 6 -7.28 2.96 8.62
C VAL A 6 -6.67 2.08 7.54
N ALA A 7 -7.48 1.63 6.57
CA ALA A 7 -6.99 0.82 5.47
C ALA A 7 -7.66 1.16 4.14
N PHE A 8 -6.87 1.02 3.08
CA PHE A 8 -7.37 0.94 1.72
C PHE A 8 -7.33 -0.51 1.29
N TYR A 9 -8.48 -1.06 0.94
CA TYR A 9 -8.60 -2.34 0.26
C TYR A 9 -8.68 -2.10 -1.24
N LEU A 10 -7.87 -2.84 -2.02
CA LEU A 10 -7.84 -2.76 -3.48
C LEU A 10 -7.94 -4.18 -4.05
N ASP A 11 -8.94 -4.41 -4.89
CA ASP A 11 -9.12 -5.67 -5.59
C ASP A 11 -8.39 -5.64 -6.95
N LEU A 12 -7.14 -6.09 -6.95
CA LEU A 12 -6.27 -6.08 -8.12
C LEU A 12 -6.27 -7.45 -8.82
N TRP A 13 -6.67 -7.48 -10.09
CA TRP A 13 -6.77 -8.71 -10.88
C TRP A 13 -6.41 -8.47 -12.34
N HIS A 14 -5.44 -9.23 -12.87
CA HIS A 14 -4.98 -9.17 -14.28
C HIS A 14 -4.75 -7.74 -14.81
N GLY A 15 -4.10 -6.89 -14.02
CA GLY A 15 -3.79 -5.51 -14.40
C GLY A 15 -4.94 -4.52 -14.26
N THR A 16 -6.08 -4.95 -13.71
CA THR A 16 -7.24 -4.10 -13.43
C THR A 16 -7.49 -3.96 -11.93
N CYS A 17 -8.02 -2.81 -11.52
CA CYS A 17 -8.61 -2.63 -10.20
C CYS A 17 -10.12 -2.82 -10.34
N ARG A 18 -10.66 -3.93 -9.82
CA ARG A 18 -12.09 -4.29 -9.94
C ARG A 18 -12.96 -3.57 -8.92
N GLY A 19 -12.35 -3.06 -7.86
CA GLY A 19 -13.01 -2.34 -6.79
C GLY A 19 -12.02 -1.86 -5.73
N GLY A 20 -12.44 -0.87 -4.95
CA GLY A 20 -11.67 -0.37 -3.81
C GLY A 20 -12.60 0.05 -2.68
N ARG A 21 -12.08 0.02 -1.46
CA ARG A 21 -12.80 0.46 -0.26
C ARG A 21 -11.84 1.16 0.69
N TYR A 22 -12.34 2.20 1.36
CA TYR A 22 -11.66 2.86 2.47
C TYR A 22 -12.36 2.46 3.77
N ASP A 23 -11.59 1.88 4.70
CA ASP A 23 -12.06 1.43 6.00
C ASP A 23 -11.44 2.31 7.10
N ASP A 24 -12.29 3.03 7.82
CA ASP A 24 -11.93 3.89 8.95
C ASP A 24 -12.97 3.73 10.08
N PRO A 25 -12.70 2.92 11.11
CA PRO A 25 -11.45 2.18 11.34
C PRO A 25 -11.31 0.92 10.46
N LEU A 26 -10.10 0.34 10.44
CA LEU A 26 -9.83 -0.99 9.90
C LEU A 26 -10.80 -2.02 10.52
N PRO A 27 -11.42 -2.92 9.74
CA PRO A 27 -12.38 -3.86 10.28
C PRO A 27 -11.70 -4.99 11.06
N GLU A 28 -12.41 -5.51 12.05
CA GLU A 28 -12.05 -6.69 12.82
C GLU A 28 -13.14 -7.78 12.65
N PRO A 29 -12.79 -8.98 12.13
CA PRO A 29 -11.45 -9.41 11.73
C PRO A 29 -10.96 -8.70 10.46
N THR A 30 -9.64 -8.55 10.33
CA THR A 30 -9.04 -8.02 9.11
C THR A 30 -9.34 -8.96 7.93
N PRO A 31 -9.76 -8.43 6.75
CA PRO A 31 -10.06 -9.25 5.59
C PRO A 31 -8.86 -10.10 5.15
N GLU A 32 -9.12 -11.31 4.67
CA GLU A 32 -8.09 -12.12 4.01
C GLU A 32 -7.68 -11.48 2.68
N VAL A 33 -6.40 -11.16 2.56
CA VAL A 33 -5.80 -10.51 1.38
C VAL A 33 -4.48 -11.18 1.02
N LEU A 34 -4.12 -11.14 -0.26
CA LEU A 34 -2.84 -11.69 -0.73
C LEU A 34 -1.63 -10.91 -0.18
N PHE A 35 -1.78 -9.60 0.00
CA PHE A 35 -0.76 -8.73 0.52
C PHE A 35 -1.34 -7.68 1.47
N THR A 36 -0.66 -7.47 2.59
CA THR A 36 -0.91 -6.33 3.49
C THR A 36 0.32 -5.44 3.52
N PHE A 37 0.14 -4.15 3.27
CA PHE A 37 1.18 -3.12 3.38
C PHE A 37 0.87 -2.23 4.58
N ARG A 38 1.78 -2.16 5.55
CA ARG A 38 1.55 -1.42 6.80
C ARG A 38 2.72 -0.51 7.14
N THR A 39 2.41 0.76 7.38
CA THR A 39 3.34 1.76 7.92
C THR A 39 2.56 2.95 8.48
N ASN A 40 3.26 3.97 8.98
CA ASN A 40 2.63 5.22 9.41
C ASN A 40 2.27 6.13 8.22
N MET A 41 1.37 7.08 8.42
CA MET A 41 0.90 7.99 7.36
C MET A 41 2.06 8.76 6.68
N ALA A 42 3.05 9.22 7.46
CA ALA A 42 4.20 9.95 6.92
C ALA A 42 4.99 9.12 5.90
N ASN A 43 5.20 7.83 6.15
CA ASN A 43 5.86 6.94 5.20
C ASN A 43 4.96 6.61 4.01
N ILE A 44 3.64 6.47 4.18
CA ILE A 44 2.71 6.29 3.05
C ILE A 44 2.80 7.48 2.10
N LEU A 45 2.72 8.71 2.63
CA LEU A 45 2.83 9.93 1.83
C LEU A 45 4.17 9.99 1.07
N LYS A 46 5.28 9.66 1.73
CA LYS A 46 6.60 9.61 1.06
C LYS A 46 6.67 8.56 -0.04
N ILE A 47 6.04 7.40 0.15
CA ILE A 47 6.00 6.36 -0.89
C ILE A 47 5.16 6.81 -2.07
N PHE A 48 3.96 7.35 -1.81
CA PHE A 48 3.03 7.79 -2.85
C PHE A 48 3.45 9.06 -3.56
N THR A 49 4.31 9.90 -2.98
CA THR A 49 4.94 11.04 -3.66
C THR A 49 6.21 10.65 -4.41
N GLY A 50 6.79 9.48 -4.09
CA GLY A 50 8.05 9.00 -4.66
C GLY A 50 9.30 9.48 -3.92
N GLU A 51 9.16 10.18 -2.79
CA GLU A 51 10.26 10.55 -1.89
C GLU A 51 10.90 9.34 -1.19
N LEU A 52 10.16 8.23 -1.09
CA LEU A 52 10.61 6.97 -0.53
C LEU A 52 10.29 5.81 -1.48
N ASP A 53 11.33 5.19 -2.04
CA ASP A 53 11.16 4.00 -2.87
C ASP A 53 10.53 2.84 -2.06
N PRO A 54 9.47 2.17 -2.56
CA PRO A 54 8.75 1.13 -1.83
C PRO A 54 9.61 -0.11 -1.53
N ILE A 55 10.55 -0.46 -2.41
CA ILE A 55 11.45 -1.60 -2.20
C ILE A 55 12.48 -1.26 -1.12
N GLN A 56 13.07 -0.06 -1.17
CA GLN A 56 13.94 0.43 -0.09
C GLN A 56 13.19 0.54 1.24
N ALA A 57 11.95 1.03 1.24
CA ALA A 57 11.13 1.10 2.45
C ALA A 57 10.94 -0.28 3.08
N MET A 58 10.68 -1.29 2.26
CA MET A 58 10.53 -2.68 2.69
C MET A 58 11.84 -3.25 3.25
N LEU A 59 12.96 -3.11 2.52
CA LEU A 59 14.27 -3.60 2.95
C LEU A 59 14.76 -2.93 4.24
N THR A 60 14.43 -1.64 4.43
CA THR A 60 14.76 -0.86 5.63
C THR A 60 13.70 -0.95 6.74
N ARG A 61 12.70 -1.83 6.59
CA ARG A 61 11.58 -2.02 7.54
C ARG A 61 10.74 -0.78 7.82
N ARG A 62 10.81 0.24 6.96
CA ARG A 62 9.91 1.40 6.95
C ARG A 62 8.55 1.09 6.34
N LEU A 63 8.44 -0.03 5.62
CA LEU A 63 7.20 -0.60 5.13
C LEU A 63 7.14 -2.08 5.51
N ARG A 64 6.20 -2.47 6.37
CA ARG A 64 5.95 -3.88 6.65
C ARG A 64 5.08 -4.46 5.54
N VAL A 65 5.48 -5.59 5.01
CA VAL A 65 4.74 -6.34 4.01
C VAL A 65 4.43 -7.74 4.55
N GLU A 66 3.17 -8.15 4.47
CA GLU A 66 2.73 -9.50 4.78
C GLU A 66 2.21 -10.14 3.49
N GLY A 67 2.52 -11.41 3.26
CA GLY A 67 2.24 -12.12 2.02
C GLY A 67 3.46 -12.89 1.49
N ASN A 68 3.37 -13.42 0.27
CA ASN A 68 4.47 -14.17 -0.34
C ASN A 68 5.52 -13.22 -0.93
N MET A 69 6.64 -13.05 -0.23
CA MET A 69 7.74 -12.18 -0.66
C MET A 69 8.39 -12.61 -1.97
N GLY A 70 8.52 -13.91 -2.25
CA GLY A 70 9.06 -14.40 -3.52
C GLY A 70 8.17 -14.03 -4.70
N TYR A 71 6.85 -14.05 -4.50
CA TYR A 71 5.87 -13.57 -5.47
C TYR A 71 5.98 -12.05 -5.69
N LEU A 72 6.16 -11.26 -4.63
CA LEU A 72 6.30 -9.82 -4.75
C LEU A 72 7.58 -9.44 -5.50
N LEU A 73 8.72 -10.03 -5.11
CA LEU A 73 10.04 -9.69 -5.64
C LEU A 73 10.21 -10.08 -7.12
N ARG A 74 9.57 -11.15 -7.60
CA ARG A 74 9.56 -11.47 -9.03
C ARG A 74 8.67 -10.54 -9.87
N ASN A 75 7.81 -9.75 -9.21
CA ASN A 75 6.87 -8.82 -9.82
C ASN A 75 7.16 -7.35 -9.44
N VAL A 76 8.43 -7.01 -9.16
CA VAL A 76 8.85 -5.63 -8.82
C VAL A 76 8.36 -4.59 -9.83
N PRO A 77 8.40 -4.82 -11.16
CA PRO A 77 7.84 -3.85 -12.12
C PRO A 77 6.38 -3.49 -11.82
N THR A 78 5.54 -4.47 -11.45
CA THR A 78 4.13 -4.24 -11.09
C THR A 78 3.99 -3.41 -9.82
N VAL A 79 4.86 -3.61 -8.83
CA VAL A 79 4.87 -2.81 -7.59
C VAL A 79 5.22 -1.35 -7.91
N LEU A 80 6.24 -1.12 -8.74
CA LEU A 80 6.63 0.22 -9.17
C LEU A 80 5.55 0.88 -10.03
N ASP A 81 4.90 0.11 -10.92
CA ASP A 81 3.78 0.55 -11.75
C ASP A 81 2.60 1.02 -10.90
N PHE A 82 2.25 0.24 -9.86
CA PHE A 82 1.21 0.59 -8.91
C PHE A 82 1.48 1.93 -8.22
N ILE A 83 2.70 2.13 -7.69
CA ILE A 83 3.07 3.41 -7.07
C ILE A 83 3.05 4.56 -8.09
N ARG A 84 3.48 4.31 -9.34
CA ARG A 84 3.36 5.31 -10.41
C ARG A 84 1.89 5.70 -10.64
N CYS A 85 0.97 4.74 -10.64
CA CYS A 85 -0.47 5.02 -10.78
C CYS A 85 -1.01 5.83 -9.60
N CYS A 86 -0.62 5.53 -8.36
CA CYS A 86 -1.00 6.33 -7.19
C CYS A 86 -0.58 7.80 -7.32
N ARG A 87 0.58 8.08 -7.93
CA ARG A 87 1.09 9.44 -8.18
C ARG A 87 0.27 10.25 -9.18
N LEU A 88 -0.55 9.61 -10.01
CA LEU A 88 -1.40 10.30 -10.99
C LEU A 88 -2.65 10.91 -10.34
N VAL A 89 -2.96 10.52 -9.11
CA VAL A 89 -4.05 11.09 -8.32
C VAL A 89 -3.47 12.25 -7.52
N ALA A 90 -4.11 13.43 -7.63
CA ALA A 90 -3.72 14.58 -6.82
C ALA A 90 -3.82 14.21 -5.33
N MET A 91 -2.69 14.29 -4.63
CA MET A 91 -2.61 14.15 -3.19
C MET A 91 -2.47 15.56 -2.64
N ASP A 92 -3.52 16.10 -2.04
CA ASP A 92 -3.41 17.39 -1.36
C ASP A 92 -2.43 17.24 -0.19
N PRO A 93 -1.40 18.10 -0.08
CA PRO A 93 -0.56 18.11 1.11
C PRO A 93 -1.43 18.49 2.31
N LEU A 94 -1.49 17.60 3.30
CA LEU A 94 -2.14 17.84 4.59
C LEU A 94 -1.55 19.07 5.31
#